data_AF-A0A1X2HB74-F1
#
_entry.id   AF-A0A1X2HB74-F1
#
_cell.length_a   1.000
_cell.length_b   1.000
_cell.length_c   1.000
_cell.angle_alpha   90.00
_cell.angle_beta   90.00
_cell.angle_gamma   90.00
#
_symmetry.space_group_name_H-M   'P 1'
#
loop_
_entity.id
_entity.type
_entity.pdbx_description
1 polymer ?
#
loop_
_entity_poly.entity_id
_entity_poly.type
_entity_poly.pdbx_seq_one_letter_code
_entity_poly.pdbx_strand_id
1 'polypeptide(L)'
;PMPTTMSPRRPGSLKRKATLKRLREEEATPYAPPECDEDGKPTLPQIIGLYTLVHLGAIVTDRPAFHTDRYIYPIGYTIERSYPSMVDPETDTTMTATILDGGDAPIFSLTAADMPDAPLTGGSPSTPWTAAVKLVCQIRGRRAPKSTAGPDLYGLKNSTIAKLIQDLPGADQLGDYVWQNF
;
A
#
# COMPACT_ATOMS: atom_id res chain seq x y z
N PRO A 1 32.37 49.39 21.33
CA PRO A 1 33.01 48.11 20.94
C PRO A 1 32.13 46.94 21.36
N MET A 2 31.35 46.38 20.42
CA MET A 2 30.49 45.22 20.68
C MET A 2 31.19 43.93 20.21
N PRO A 3 31.12 42.81 20.95
CA PRO A 3 31.45 41.50 20.41
C PRO A 3 30.19 40.83 19.82
N THR A 4 30.33 40.33 18.59
CA THR A 4 29.33 39.53 17.86
C THR A 4 29.56 38.04 18.17
N THR A 5 28.56 37.35 18.70
CA THR A 5 28.63 35.89 18.96
C THR A 5 28.05 35.13 17.78
N MET A 6 28.90 34.33 17.12
CA MET A 6 28.53 33.38 16.06
C MET A 6 27.68 32.23 16.61
N SER A 7 26.56 31.92 15.95
CA SER A 7 25.79 30.69 16.19
C SER A 7 26.38 29.49 15.43
N PRO A 8 26.36 28.27 16.01
CA PRO A 8 26.85 27.07 15.33
C PRO A 8 25.81 26.52 14.34
N ARG A 9 26.30 26.17 13.13
CA ARG A 9 25.52 25.50 12.07
C ARG A 9 25.23 24.06 12.50
N ARG A 10 23.95 23.67 12.54
CA ARG A 10 23.53 22.27 12.75
C ARG A 10 23.73 21.45 11.46
N PRO A 11 24.40 20.29 11.50
CA PRO A 11 24.45 19.35 10.39
C PRO A 11 23.24 18.40 10.46
N GLY A 12 22.50 18.24 9.36
CA GLY A 12 21.47 17.19 9.29
C GLY A 12 20.32 17.43 8.31
N SER A 13 20.59 17.44 7.00
CA SER A 13 19.52 17.46 5.97
C SER A 13 19.77 16.54 4.78
N LEU A 14 20.84 15.73 4.83
CA LEU A 14 21.18 14.80 3.74
C LEU A 14 20.41 13.47 3.82
N LYS A 15 20.15 12.93 5.03
CA LYS A 15 19.44 11.64 5.18
C LYS A 15 17.98 11.69 4.70
N ARG A 16 17.27 12.80 4.97
CA ARG A 16 15.83 12.93 4.70
C ARG A 16 15.46 13.07 3.22
N LYS A 17 16.39 13.63 2.42
CA LYS A 17 16.21 13.74 0.95
C LYS A 17 16.42 12.41 0.24
N ALA A 18 17.28 11.53 0.76
CA ALA A 18 17.53 10.21 0.19
C ALA A 18 16.29 9.29 0.31
N THR A 19 15.61 9.31 1.46
CA THR A 19 14.40 8.49 1.68
C THR A 19 13.25 8.88 0.76
N LEU A 20 13.02 10.19 0.56
CA LEU A 20 11.97 10.68 -0.34
C LEU A 20 12.31 10.52 -1.83
N LYS A 21 13.60 10.50 -2.18
CA LYS A 21 14.05 10.22 -3.55
C LYS A 21 13.85 8.75 -3.91
N ARG A 22 14.13 7.83 -2.97
CA ARG A 22 13.95 6.39 -3.15
C ARG A 22 12.48 5.98 -3.34
N LEU A 23 11.54 6.70 -2.72
CA LEU A 23 10.10 6.51 -2.93
C LEU A 23 9.59 6.95 -4.32
N ARG A 24 10.44 7.61 -5.13
CA ARG A 24 10.03 8.23 -6.41
C ARG A 24 10.56 7.50 -7.64
N GLU A 25 11.55 6.63 -7.46
CA GLU A 25 12.20 5.84 -8.50
C GLU A 25 12.32 4.40 -7.99
N GLU A 26 11.23 3.65 -7.98
CA GLU A 26 11.28 2.19 -7.96
C GLU A 26 10.57 1.70 -9.21
N GLU A 27 11.40 1.36 -10.21
CA GLU A 27 11.10 0.31 -11.18
C GLU A 27 10.54 -0.90 -10.42
N ALA A 28 9.66 -1.68 -11.06
CA ALA A 28 8.99 -2.83 -10.45
C ALA A 28 9.98 -3.61 -9.55
N THR A 29 9.64 -3.78 -8.27
CA THR A 29 10.51 -4.48 -7.31
C THR A 29 10.87 -5.84 -7.92
N PRO A 30 12.13 -6.28 -7.96
CA PRO A 30 12.47 -7.57 -8.56
C PRO A 30 11.66 -8.68 -7.91
N TYR A 31 11.12 -9.59 -8.72
CA TYR A 31 10.34 -10.72 -8.22
C TYR A 31 11.19 -11.57 -7.28
N ALA A 32 10.67 -11.82 -6.08
CA ALA A 32 11.23 -12.75 -5.12
C ALA A 32 10.20 -13.88 -4.92
N PRO A 33 10.57 -15.16 -5.10
CA PRO A 33 9.65 -16.26 -4.87
C PRO A 33 9.13 -16.25 -3.42
N PRO A 34 7.81 -16.31 -3.22
CA PRO A 34 7.25 -16.43 -1.88
C PRO A 34 7.47 -17.84 -1.34
N GLU A 35 7.37 -17.98 -0.02
CA GLU A 35 7.28 -19.29 0.62
C GLU A 35 5.94 -19.93 0.24
N CYS A 36 5.99 -21.16 -0.26
CA CYS A 36 4.81 -21.95 -0.61
C CYS A 36 4.76 -23.25 0.21
N ASP A 37 3.56 -23.78 0.41
CA ASP A 37 3.31 -25.09 1.00
C ASP A 37 3.62 -26.23 0.00
N GLU A 38 3.40 -27.47 0.44
CA GLU A 38 3.62 -28.68 -0.37
C GLU A 38 2.72 -28.72 -1.62
N ASP A 39 1.58 -28.03 -1.60
CA ASP A 39 0.64 -27.90 -2.72
C ASP A 39 1.01 -26.75 -3.67
N GLY A 40 2.10 -26.03 -3.40
CA GLY A 40 2.57 -24.89 -4.18
C GLY A 40 1.80 -23.59 -3.94
N LYS A 41 0.92 -23.55 -2.93
CA LYS A 41 0.18 -22.35 -2.55
C LYS A 41 1.00 -21.50 -1.57
N PRO A 42 0.94 -20.17 -1.66
CA PRO A 42 1.69 -19.32 -0.73
C PRO A 42 1.24 -19.53 0.72
N THR A 43 2.19 -19.69 1.62
CA THR A 43 1.93 -19.77 3.07
C THR A 43 1.59 -18.37 3.59
N LEU A 44 0.34 -18.13 3.97
CA LEU A 44 -0.13 -16.84 4.49
C LEU A 44 -0.48 -16.93 5.99
N PRO A 45 -0.29 -15.85 6.78
CA PRO A 45 0.26 -14.55 6.38
C PRO A 45 1.78 -14.59 6.09
N GLN A 46 2.25 -13.79 5.13
CA GLN A 46 3.66 -13.74 4.73
C GLN A 46 4.19 -12.32 4.58
N ILE A 47 5.45 -12.09 4.98
CA ILE A 47 6.12 -10.81 4.78
C ILE A 47 6.72 -10.76 3.37
N ILE A 48 6.27 -9.80 2.57
CA ILE A 48 6.73 -9.55 1.20
C ILE A 48 7.17 -8.08 1.11
N GLY A 49 8.48 -7.85 1.22
CA GLY A 49 9.05 -6.51 1.25
C GLY A 49 8.64 -5.71 2.49
N LEU A 50 7.81 -4.68 2.30
CA LEU A 50 7.28 -3.84 3.38
C LEU A 50 5.85 -4.22 3.81
N TYR A 51 5.28 -5.23 3.18
CA TYR A 51 3.90 -5.66 3.37
C TYR A 51 3.87 -7.01 4.06
N THR A 52 2.91 -7.21 4.94
CA THR A 52 2.46 -8.55 5.35
C THR A 52 1.24 -8.87 4.52
N LEU A 53 1.35 -9.80 3.59
CA LEU A 53 0.22 -10.33 2.82
C LEU A 53 -0.57 -11.28 3.72
N VAL A 54 -1.81 -10.91 4.05
CA VAL A 54 -2.67 -11.68 4.96
C VAL A 54 -3.61 -12.58 4.17
N HIS A 55 -4.25 -12.04 3.13
CA HIS A 55 -5.16 -12.77 2.25
C HIS A 55 -5.01 -12.31 0.81
N LEU A 56 -5.00 -13.26 -0.14
CA LEU A 56 -4.98 -12.96 -1.58
C LEU A 56 -6.36 -12.58 -2.14
N GLY A 57 -7.43 -13.04 -1.50
CA GLY A 57 -8.80 -12.83 -1.97
C GLY A 57 -9.19 -13.73 -3.15
N ALA A 58 -10.27 -13.37 -3.83
CA ALA A 58 -10.81 -14.08 -4.98
C ALA A 58 -11.06 -13.14 -6.16
N ILE A 59 -10.67 -13.58 -7.36
CA ILE A 59 -10.88 -12.81 -8.60
C ILE A 59 -12.37 -12.82 -8.97
N VAL A 60 -12.82 -11.67 -9.46
CA VAL A 60 -14.16 -11.46 -9.99
C VAL A 60 -14.06 -11.35 -11.50
N THR A 61 -14.69 -12.26 -12.23
CA THR A 61 -14.62 -12.33 -13.70
C THR A 61 -15.87 -11.79 -14.39
N ASP A 62 -17.00 -11.68 -13.67
CA ASP A 62 -18.29 -11.26 -14.19
C ASP A 62 -18.51 -9.73 -14.15
N ARG A 63 -17.63 -8.99 -13.46
CA ARG A 63 -17.74 -7.54 -13.26
C ARG A 63 -16.45 -6.81 -13.70
N PRO A 64 -16.52 -5.93 -14.72
CA PRO A 64 -15.33 -5.34 -15.33
C PRO A 64 -14.58 -4.36 -14.41
N ALA A 65 -15.25 -3.75 -13.42
CA ALA A 65 -14.63 -2.77 -12.52
C ALA A 65 -13.62 -3.37 -11.53
N PHE A 66 -13.53 -4.70 -11.42
CA PHE A 66 -12.62 -5.40 -10.50
C PHE A 66 -11.22 -5.64 -11.07
N HIS A 67 -10.92 -5.08 -12.24
CA HIS A 67 -9.57 -5.02 -12.76
C HIS A 67 -9.37 -3.79 -13.65
N THR A 68 -8.13 -3.57 -14.04
CA THR A 68 -7.68 -2.62 -15.05
C THR A 68 -6.72 -3.36 -15.98
N ASP A 69 -6.17 -2.65 -16.97
CA ASP A 69 -5.06 -3.16 -17.79
C ASP A 69 -3.83 -3.55 -16.95
N ARG A 70 -3.67 -3.00 -15.75
CA ARG A 70 -2.44 -3.16 -14.92
C ARG A 70 -2.64 -3.91 -13.61
N TYR A 71 -3.83 -3.87 -13.05
CA TYR A 71 -4.10 -4.37 -11.69
C TYR A 71 -5.37 -5.19 -11.67
N ILE A 72 -5.34 -6.28 -10.91
CA ILE A 72 -6.51 -7.06 -10.53
C ILE A 72 -6.86 -6.68 -9.08
N TYR A 73 -8.14 -6.57 -8.76
CA TYR A 73 -8.64 -6.20 -7.43
C TYR A 73 -9.48 -7.35 -6.82
N PRO A 74 -8.84 -8.39 -6.24
CA PRO A 74 -9.56 -9.52 -5.68
C PRO A 74 -10.39 -9.13 -4.46
N ILE A 75 -11.61 -9.65 -4.34
CA ILE A 75 -12.43 -9.48 -3.14
C ILE A 75 -11.79 -10.24 -1.98
N GLY A 76 -11.68 -9.59 -0.82
CA GLY A 76 -11.07 -10.16 0.38
C GLY A 76 -9.54 -10.05 0.41
N TYR A 77 -8.92 -9.50 -0.64
CA TYR A 77 -7.49 -9.18 -0.62
C TYR A 77 -7.18 -8.30 0.60
N THR A 78 -6.20 -8.70 1.40
CA THR A 78 -5.83 -8.04 2.65
C THR A 78 -4.32 -8.02 2.82
N ILE A 79 -3.78 -6.82 3.03
CA ILE A 79 -2.38 -6.61 3.43
C ILE A 79 -2.30 -5.76 4.67
N GLU A 80 -1.18 -5.88 5.36
CA GLU A 80 -0.81 -5.02 6.48
C GLU A 80 0.54 -4.37 6.23
N ARG A 81 0.73 -3.17 6.79
CA ARG A 81 2.03 -2.53 6.87
C ARG A 81 2.10 -1.64 8.10
N SER A 82 3.31 -1.45 8.63
CA SER A 82 3.53 -0.37 9.58
C SER A 82 3.44 0.98 8.87
N TYR A 83 2.73 1.92 9.47
CA TYR A 83 2.61 3.29 9.00
C TYR A 83 2.44 4.23 10.20
N PRO A 84 2.86 5.50 10.08
CA PRO A 84 2.47 6.56 11.01
C PRO A 84 1.02 6.51 11.50
N SER A 85 0.84 6.58 12.82
CA SER A 85 -0.49 6.64 13.42
C SER A 85 -1.24 7.89 12.97
N MET A 86 -2.56 7.74 12.79
CA MET A 86 -3.50 8.83 12.51
C MET A 86 -4.01 9.52 13.78
N VAL A 87 -3.67 8.98 14.96
CA VAL A 87 -4.21 9.39 16.26
C VAL A 87 -3.10 9.93 17.17
N ASP A 88 -1.93 9.31 17.13
CA ASP A 88 -0.77 9.67 17.94
C ASP A 88 0.41 10.10 17.03
N PRO A 89 0.87 11.37 17.12
CA PRO A 89 1.94 11.86 16.26
C PRO A 89 3.30 11.18 16.49
N GLU A 90 3.53 10.53 17.64
CA GLU A 90 4.84 9.98 18.02
C GLU A 90 4.98 8.48 17.75
N THR A 91 3.89 7.80 17.40
CA THR A 91 3.89 6.35 17.16
C THR A 91 3.55 6.00 15.72
N ASP A 92 3.93 4.77 15.37
CA ASP A 92 3.48 4.10 14.16
C ASP A 92 2.54 2.96 14.58
N THR A 93 1.61 2.60 13.70
CA THR A 93 0.57 1.60 13.93
C THR A 93 0.49 0.67 12.71
N THR A 94 -0.18 -0.48 12.87
CA THR A 94 -0.47 -1.35 11.75
C THR A 94 -1.65 -0.78 10.98
N MET A 95 -1.45 -0.59 9.67
CA MET A 95 -2.50 -0.23 8.72
C MET A 95 -2.88 -1.47 7.92
N THR A 96 -4.12 -1.92 8.08
CA THR A 96 -4.70 -3.05 7.35
C THR A 96 -5.49 -2.50 6.17
N ALA A 97 -5.07 -2.82 4.95
CA ALA A 97 -5.71 -2.42 3.72
C ALA A 97 -6.43 -3.62 3.09
N THR A 98 -7.72 -3.46 2.82
CA THR A 98 -8.59 -4.54 2.33
C THR A 98 -9.38 -4.11 1.10
N ILE A 99 -9.57 -5.02 0.15
CA ILE A 99 -10.49 -4.84 -0.98
C ILE A 99 -11.78 -5.59 -0.68
N LEU A 100 -12.89 -4.87 -0.64
CA LEU A 100 -14.22 -5.37 -0.31
C LEU A 100 -15.11 -5.42 -1.55
N ASP A 101 -16.13 -6.28 -1.52
CA ASP A 101 -17.17 -6.29 -2.54
C ASP A 101 -18.11 -5.08 -2.34
N GLY A 102 -18.14 -4.18 -3.31
CA GLY A 102 -19.05 -3.03 -3.35
C GLY A 102 -20.24 -3.21 -4.29
N GLY A 103 -20.51 -4.42 -4.76
CA GLY A 103 -21.52 -4.70 -5.79
C GLY A 103 -20.91 -4.53 -7.18
N ASP A 104 -21.18 -3.40 -7.83
CA ASP A 104 -20.73 -3.17 -9.21
C ASP A 104 -19.22 -2.89 -9.33
N ALA A 105 -18.58 -2.45 -8.24
CA ALA A 105 -17.17 -2.06 -8.20
C ALA A 105 -16.53 -2.38 -6.84
N PRO A 106 -15.19 -2.52 -6.76
CA PRO A 106 -14.51 -2.75 -5.49
C PRO A 106 -14.59 -1.55 -4.55
N ILE A 107 -14.66 -1.81 -3.25
CA ILE A 107 -14.47 -0.81 -2.20
C ILE A 107 -13.09 -1.03 -1.56
N PHE A 108 -12.26 -0.01 -1.60
CA PHE A 108 -10.95 0.00 -0.96
C PHE A 108 -11.10 0.51 0.47
N SER A 109 -10.78 -0.33 1.45
CA SER A 109 -10.84 -0.02 2.88
C SER A 109 -9.44 0.03 3.48
N LEU A 110 -9.24 0.92 4.46
CA LEU A 110 -8.03 1.07 5.25
C LEU A 110 -8.40 1.28 6.71
N THR A 111 -7.93 0.39 7.58
CA THR A 111 -8.18 0.42 9.01
C THR A 111 -6.86 0.51 9.75
N ALA A 112 -6.76 1.43 10.72
CA ALA A 112 -5.62 1.49 11.62
C ALA A 112 -5.89 0.67 12.87
N ALA A 113 -4.91 -0.08 13.36
CA ALA A 113 -5.05 -0.91 14.55
C ALA A 113 -5.37 -0.11 15.83
N ASP A 114 -4.98 1.16 15.87
CA ASP A 114 -5.26 2.11 16.97
C ASP A 114 -6.54 2.95 16.74
N MET A 115 -7.24 2.73 15.62
CA MET A 115 -8.53 3.34 15.29
C MET A 115 -9.42 2.34 14.53
N PRO A 116 -9.79 1.20 15.15
CA PRO A 116 -10.46 0.09 14.46
C PRO A 116 -11.91 0.43 14.02
N ASP A 117 -12.59 1.30 14.75
CA ASP A 117 -14.01 1.61 14.52
C ASP A 117 -14.25 2.70 13.45
N ALA A 118 -13.18 3.26 12.86
CA ALA A 118 -13.27 4.31 11.86
C ALA A 118 -12.47 3.96 10.58
N PRO A 119 -12.85 2.91 9.84
CA PRO A 119 -12.21 2.57 8.58
C PRO A 119 -12.39 3.69 7.55
N LEU A 120 -11.32 4.00 6.85
CA LEU A 120 -11.34 4.91 5.71
C LEU A 120 -11.67 4.10 4.46
N THR A 121 -12.64 4.54 3.68
CA THR A 121 -13.08 3.81 2.47
C THR A 121 -13.13 4.69 1.22
N GLY A 122 -13.10 4.07 0.04
CA GLY A 122 -13.37 4.74 -1.22
C GLY A 122 -13.34 3.82 -2.43
N GLY A 123 -13.83 4.30 -3.58
CA GLY A 123 -13.87 3.54 -4.83
C GLY A 123 -12.53 3.47 -5.60
N SER A 124 -11.43 3.94 -5.01
CA SER A 124 -10.09 3.80 -5.58
C SER A 124 -9.07 3.56 -4.46
N PRO A 125 -7.96 2.85 -4.73
CA PRO A 125 -6.95 2.57 -3.71
C PRO A 125 -6.29 3.86 -3.17
N SER A 126 -6.31 4.94 -3.92
CA SER A 126 -5.75 6.23 -3.51
C SER A 126 -6.63 6.99 -2.51
N THR A 127 -7.95 6.73 -2.51
CA THR A 127 -8.91 7.48 -1.69
C THR A 127 -8.68 7.30 -0.19
N PRO A 128 -8.71 6.08 0.38
CA PRO A 128 -8.54 5.89 1.82
C PRO A 128 -7.12 6.28 2.28
N TRP A 129 -6.08 5.97 1.50
CA TRP A 129 -4.72 6.38 1.82
C TRP A 129 -4.52 7.89 1.78
N THR A 130 -5.17 8.61 0.88
CA THR A 130 -5.08 10.08 0.87
C THR A 130 -5.72 10.69 2.11
N ALA A 131 -6.81 10.11 2.60
CA ALA A 131 -7.41 10.52 3.87
C ALA A 131 -6.46 10.25 5.05
N ALA A 132 -5.86 9.05 5.11
CA ALA A 132 -4.90 8.70 6.16
C ALA A 132 -3.68 9.61 6.17
N VAL A 133 -3.06 9.85 5.01
CA VAL A 133 -1.90 10.73 4.88
C VAL A 133 -2.22 12.14 5.33
N LYS A 134 -3.43 12.66 5.04
CA LYS A 134 -3.87 13.98 5.50
C LYS A 134 -3.95 14.03 7.02
N LEU A 135 -4.55 13.02 7.67
CA LEU A 135 -4.66 12.94 9.13
C LEU A 135 -3.28 12.87 9.80
N VAL A 136 -2.41 11.97 9.32
CA VAL A 136 -1.02 11.85 9.78
C VAL A 136 -0.27 13.18 9.67
N CYS A 137 -0.41 13.87 8.53
CA CYS A 137 0.26 15.14 8.31
C CYS A 137 -0.29 16.23 9.23
N GLN A 138 -1.60 16.27 9.44
CA GLN A 138 -2.28 17.24 10.29
C GLN A 138 -1.80 17.13 11.75
N ILE A 139 -1.81 15.93 12.34
CA ILE A 139 -1.41 15.74 13.74
C ILE A 139 0.09 15.99 13.96
N ARG A 140 0.92 15.75 12.94
CA ARG A 140 2.38 15.97 12.98
C ARG A 140 2.80 17.38 12.56
N GLY A 141 1.85 18.30 12.31
CA GLY A 141 2.15 19.67 11.88
C GLY A 141 2.88 19.76 10.53
N ARG A 142 2.65 18.80 9.63
CA ARG A 142 3.26 18.72 8.29
C ARG A 142 2.25 19.03 7.21
N ARG A 143 2.72 19.52 6.07
CA ARG A 143 1.88 19.69 4.88
C ARG A 143 1.70 18.34 4.17
N ALA A 144 0.46 17.97 3.89
CA ALA A 144 0.15 16.79 3.08
C ALA A 144 0.72 16.91 1.66
N PRO A 145 1.20 15.80 1.07
CA PRO A 145 1.65 15.77 -0.32
C PRO A 145 0.48 16.04 -1.28
N LYS A 146 0.79 16.50 -2.50
CA LYS A 146 -0.22 16.75 -3.55
C LYS A 146 -0.79 15.46 -4.16
N SER A 147 -0.08 14.35 -4.02
CA SER A 147 -0.45 13.05 -4.60
C SER A 147 -0.04 11.93 -3.66
N THR A 148 -0.85 10.87 -3.63
CA THR A 148 -0.63 9.66 -2.83
C THR A 148 -0.56 8.47 -3.79
N ALA A 149 0.44 7.61 -3.65
CA ALA A 149 0.61 6.44 -4.49
C ALA A 149 -0.28 5.27 -4.00
N GLY A 150 -1.59 5.39 -4.14
CA GLY A 150 -2.57 4.41 -3.62
C GLY A 150 -2.26 2.95 -3.98
N PRO A 151 -2.08 2.58 -5.26
CA PRO A 151 -1.81 1.20 -5.65
C PRO A 151 -0.53 0.62 -5.05
N ASP A 152 0.50 1.45 -4.86
CA ASP A 152 1.72 1.04 -4.17
C ASP A 152 1.43 0.76 -2.69
N LEU A 153 0.71 1.65 -2.01
CA LEU A 153 0.37 1.47 -0.60
C LEU A 153 -0.56 0.27 -0.33
N TYR A 154 -1.28 -0.20 -1.36
CA TYR A 154 -2.04 -1.46 -1.36
C TYR A 154 -1.19 -2.69 -1.75
N GLY A 155 0.12 -2.56 -1.97
CA GLY A 155 1.01 -3.66 -2.35
C GLY A 155 0.86 -4.15 -3.80
N LEU A 156 -0.09 -3.61 -4.57
CA LEU A 156 -0.44 -4.08 -5.92
C LEU A 156 0.66 -3.86 -6.96
N LYS A 157 1.65 -3.01 -6.66
CA LYS A 157 2.84 -2.80 -7.50
C LYS A 157 4.00 -3.73 -7.17
N ASN A 158 3.94 -4.45 -6.05
CA ASN A 158 4.99 -5.39 -5.69
C ASN A 158 4.91 -6.61 -6.62
N SER A 159 5.99 -6.92 -7.33
CA SER A 159 6.01 -7.99 -8.35
C SER A 159 5.64 -9.36 -7.79
N THR A 160 6.05 -9.70 -6.57
CA THR A 160 5.69 -10.97 -5.93
C THR A 160 4.19 -11.02 -5.63
N ILE A 161 3.62 -9.96 -5.06
CA ILE A 161 2.17 -9.87 -4.80
C ILE A 161 1.38 -9.90 -6.11
N ALA A 162 1.80 -9.13 -7.12
CA ALA A 162 1.15 -9.09 -8.41
C ALA A 162 1.18 -10.47 -9.10
N LYS A 163 2.30 -11.19 -9.03
CA LYS A 163 2.41 -12.58 -9.52
C LYS A 163 1.44 -13.51 -8.79
N LEU A 164 1.42 -13.44 -7.46
CA LEU A 164 0.52 -14.27 -6.65
C LEU A 164 -0.96 -14.00 -6.96
N ILE A 165 -1.33 -12.74 -7.23
CA ILE A 165 -2.69 -12.39 -7.65
C ILE A 165 -2.96 -12.91 -9.08
N GLN A 166 -2.01 -12.77 -10.01
CA GLN A 166 -2.13 -13.27 -11.38
C GLN A 166 -2.25 -14.79 -11.45
N ASP A 167 -1.72 -15.52 -10.46
CA ASP A 167 -1.84 -16.98 -10.36
C ASP A 167 -3.17 -17.46 -9.76
N LEU A 168 -4.03 -16.55 -9.30
CA LEU A 168 -5.34 -16.92 -8.78
C LEU A 168 -6.26 -17.44 -9.90
N PRO A 169 -7.15 -18.40 -9.59
CA PRO A 169 -8.15 -18.86 -10.55
C PRO A 169 -9.00 -17.71 -11.09
N GLY A 170 -9.17 -17.65 -12.41
CA GLY A 170 -9.98 -16.64 -13.10
C GLY A 170 -9.19 -15.46 -13.66
N ALA A 171 -7.89 -15.31 -13.35
CA ALA A 171 -7.06 -14.25 -13.93
C ALA A 171 -6.98 -14.33 -15.47
N ASP A 172 -7.03 -15.55 -16.02
CA ASP A 172 -7.04 -15.85 -17.45
C ASP A 172 -8.33 -15.44 -18.17
N GLN A 173 -9.40 -15.17 -17.42
CA GLN A 173 -10.70 -14.76 -17.95
C GLN A 173 -10.87 -13.23 -18.00
N LEU A 174 -9.90 -12.48 -17.46
CA LEU A 174 -9.95 -11.01 -17.42
C LEU A 174 -9.52 -10.42 -18.76
N GLY A 175 -10.49 -10.10 -19.61
CA GLY A 175 -10.25 -9.68 -21.00
C GLY A 175 -9.40 -8.41 -21.16
N ASP A 176 -9.51 -7.46 -20.23
CA ASP A 176 -8.78 -6.18 -20.32
C ASP A 176 -7.44 -6.22 -19.57
N TYR A 177 -7.18 -7.23 -18.73
CA TYR A 177 -5.95 -7.32 -17.95
C TYR A 177 -4.76 -7.73 -18.82
N VAL A 178 -3.70 -6.92 -18.80
CA VAL A 178 -2.46 -7.25 -19.50
C VAL A 178 -1.59 -8.13 -18.59
N TRP A 179 -1.43 -9.39 -19.00
CA TRP A 179 -0.56 -10.35 -18.32
C TRP A 179 0.85 -9.81 -18.17
N GLN A 180 1.34 -9.81 -16.93
CA GLN A 180 2.66 -9.31 -16.58
C GLN A 180 3.69 -10.44 -16.62
N ASN A 181 4.93 -10.09 -16.95
CA ASN A 181 6.09 -10.98 -16.90
C ASN A 181 6.94 -10.61 -15.67
N PHE A 182 7.34 -11.60 -14.88
CA PHE A 182 7.97 -11.44 -13.57
C PHE A 182 9.30 -12.18 -13.47
#